data_AF-Q160L1-F1
#
_entry.id   AF-Q160L1-F1
#
_cell.length_a   1.000
_cell.length_b   1.000
_cell.length_c   1.000
_cell.angle_alpha   90.00
_cell.angle_beta   90.00
_cell.angle_gamma   90.00
#
_symmetry.space_group_name_H-M   'P 1'
#
loop_
_entity.id
_entity.type
_entity.pdbx_description
1 polymer ?
#
loop_
_entity_poly.entity_id
_entity_poly.type
_entity_poly.pdbx_seq_one_letter_code
_entity_poly.pdbx_strand_id
1 'polypeptide(L)'
;MPLDAGMPLYTPDDIMRGTKPGGKVVIYDDDHYYMGGVLAELLVQEGCDVTIITPSAYLSDWTVNTLEQHAIHKKLAGMGVEIILNHGVAEIAQDHVKANCVYTDAIRNCACEAVVMVASKLENNGVYLDLKSREDEWADAGIKSVKLIGDANAPGPIAWATYAGHRYARELDGDDIGDALPFRREITELARD
;
A
#
# COMPACT_ATOMS: atom_id res chain seq x y z
N MET A 1 -13.51 -0.21 -10.28
CA MET A 1 -14.26 -1.46 -10.58
C MET A 1 -15.68 -1.32 -10.05
N PRO A 2 -16.70 -1.89 -10.71
CA PRO A 2 -18.03 -2.03 -10.11
C PRO A 2 -17.97 -2.91 -8.86
N LEU A 3 -18.76 -2.54 -7.86
CA LEU A 3 -18.87 -3.22 -6.57
C LEU A 3 -20.35 -3.31 -6.19
N ASP A 4 -20.82 -4.53 -5.89
CA ASP A 4 -22.13 -4.75 -5.30
C ASP A 4 -22.16 -4.25 -3.85
N ALA A 5 -23.15 -3.43 -3.51
CA ALA A 5 -23.27 -2.83 -2.19
C ALA A 5 -23.56 -3.82 -1.07
N GLY A 6 -23.99 -5.05 -1.40
CA GLY A 6 -24.26 -6.12 -0.44
C GLY A 6 -23.02 -6.96 -0.08
N MET A 7 -21.93 -6.87 -0.86
CA MET A 7 -20.69 -7.61 -0.56
C MET A 7 -19.96 -6.97 0.63
N PRO A 8 -19.71 -7.72 1.73
CA PRO A 8 -18.88 -7.25 2.82
C PRO A 8 -17.45 -6.93 2.36
N LEU A 9 -17.05 -5.68 2.54
CA LEU A 9 -15.74 -5.16 2.15
C LEU A 9 -14.95 -4.74 3.39
N TYR A 10 -13.70 -5.15 3.47
CA TYR A 10 -12.78 -4.84 4.56
C TYR A 10 -11.50 -4.23 4.01
N THR A 11 -10.91 -3.32 4.78
CA THR A 11 -9.57 -2.80 4.54
C THR A 11 -8.58 -3.42 5.54
N PRO A 12 -7.26 -3.31 5.31
CA PRO A 12 -6.27 -3.64 6.33
C PRO A 12 -6.55 -2.99 7.68
N ASP A 13 -7.03 -1.74 7.69
CA ASP A 13 -7.35 -1.01 8.92
C ASP A 13 -8.52 -1.65 9.69
N ASP A 14 -9.55 -2.13 8.99
CA ASP A 14 -10.69 -2.82 9.61
C ASP A 14 -10.23 -4.11 10.29
N ILE A 15 -9.42 -4.91 9.59
CA ILE A 15 -8.88 -6.18 10.11
C ILE A 15 -8.01 -5.92 11.34
N MET A 16 -7.11 -4.92 11.29
CA MET A 16 -6.24 -4.55 12.40
C MET A 16 -7.01 -3.98 13.60
N ARG A 17 -8.17 -3.35 13.38
CA ARG A 17 -9.09 -2.90 14.45
C ARG A 17 -9.93 -4.03 15.05
N GLY A 18 -9.88 -5.23 14.48
CA GLY A 18 -10.59 -6.41 14.96
C GLY A 18 -11.93 -6.68 14.26
N THR A 19 -12.33 -5.88 13.29
CA THR A 19 -13.50 -6.15 12.45
C THR A 19 -13.07 -7.08 11.32
N LYS A 20 -13.33 -8.39 11.47
CA LYS A 20 -12.79 -9.41 10.57
C LYS A 20 -13.89 -10.25 9.91
N PRO A 21 -13.71 -10.67 8.64
CA PRO A 21 -14.62 -11.59 7.98
C PRO A 21 -14.48 -13.01 8.54
N GLY A 22 -15.45 -13.87 8.19
CA GLY A 22 -15.35 -15.32 8.31
C GLY A 22 -15.74 -15.98 6.98
N GLY A 23 -15.70 -17.31 6.94
CA GLY A 23 -16.10 -18.07 5.74
C GLY A 23 -15.09 -17.93 4.60
N LYS A 24 -15.59 -17.80 3.36
CA LYS A 24 -14.76 -17.64 2.15
C LYS A 24 -14.38 -16.20 1.90
N VAL A 25 -13.10 -15.90 1.91
CA VAL A 25 -12.58 -14.53 1.81
C VAL A 25 -11.66 -14.41 0.61
N VAL A 26 -11.95 -13.43 -0.24
CA VAL A 26 -11.02 -13.01 -1.29
C VAL A 26 -10.21 -11.82 -0.81
N ILE A 27 -8.89 -11.89 -0.90
CA ILE A 27 -7.99 -10.76 -0.72
C ILE A 27 -7.58 -10.27 -2.11
N TYR A 28 -7.82 -9.01 -2.41
CA TYR A 28 -7.27 -8.37 -3.61
C TYR A 28 -6.03 -7.57 -3.22
N ASP A 29 -4.85 -8.02 -3.65
CA ASP A 29 -3.54 -7.42 -3.38
C ASP A 29 -3.00 -6.69 -4.61
N ASP A 30 -3.21 -5.38 -4.61
CA ASP A 30 -2.66 -4.38 -5.55
C ASP A 30 -1.61 -3.47 -4.88
N ASP A 31 -1.23 -3.76 -3.62
CA ASP A 31 -0.13 -3.10 -2.88
C ASP A 31 1.23 -3.72 -3.27
N HIS A 32 1.24 -5.04 -3.48
CA HIS A 32 2.39 -5.83 -3.91
C HIS A 32 3.58 -5.90 -2.95
N TYR A 33 3.49 -5.32 -1.75
CA TYR A 33 4.54 -5.48 -0.75
C TYR A 33 4.18 -6.59 0.25
N TYR A 34 3.99 -6.28 1.53
CA TYR A 34 3.77 -7.29 2.57
C TYR A 34 2.31 -7.42 3.00
N MET A 35 1.48 -6.40 2.76
CA MET A 35 0.18 -6.29 3.44
C MET A 35 -0.76 -7.43 3.04
N GLY A 36 -0.87 -7.75 1.74
CA GLY A 36 -1.73 -8.84 1.26
C GLY A 36 -1.32 -10.20 1.86
N GLY A 37 -0.02 -10.49 1.84
CA GLY A 37 0.53 -11.75 2.38
C GLY A 37 0.33 -11.89 3.90
N VAL A 38 0.53 -10.83 4.68
CA VAL A 38 0.34 -10.86 6.14
C VAL A 38 -1.14 -11.05 6.51
N LEU A 39 -2.05 -10.38 5.81
CA LEU A 39 -3.48 -10.53 6.05
C LEU A 39 -4.00 -11.91 5.63
N ALA A 40 -3.47 -12.48 4.54
CA ALA A 40 -3.77 -13.85 4.13
C ALA A 40 -3.37 -14.87 5.21
N GLU A 41 -2.17 -14.74 5.76
CA GLU A 41 -1.72 -15.59 6.87
C GLU A 41 -2.65 -15.49 8.08
N LEU A 42 -2.96 -14.25 8.51
CA LEU A 42 -3.82 -13.99 9.66
C LEU A 42 -5.21 -14.62 9.49
N LEU A 43 -5.85 -14.40 8.35
CA LEU A 43 -7.23 -14.86 8.12
C LEU A 43 -7.32 -16.38 8.02
N VAL A 44 -6.32 -17.05 7.44
CA VAL A 44 -6.27 -18.53 7.48
C VAL A 44 -6.07 -19.04 8.91
N GLN A 45 -5.21 -18.39 9.72
CA GLN A 45 -5.03 -18.77 11.13
C GLN A 45 -6.32 -18.61 11.95
N GLU A 46 -7.20 -17.71 11.54
CA GLU A 46 -8.52 -17.49 12.14
C GLU A 46 -9.63 -18.35 11.52
N GLY A 47 -9.28 -19.27 10.62
CA GLY A 47 -10.19 -20.28 10.08
C GLY A 47 -10.96 -19.86 8.83
N CYS A 48 -10.57 -18.78 8.16
CA CYS A 48 -11.12 -18.41 6.85
C CYS A 48 -10.59 -19.33 5.73
N ASP A 49 -11.42 -19.55 4.71
CA ASP A 49 -11.00 -20.12 3.43
C ASP A 49 -10.57 -18.96 2.52
N VAL A 50 -9.26 -18.82 2.30
CA VAL A 50 -8.67 -17.60 1.71
C VAL A 50 -8.20 -17.84 0.28
N THR A 51 -8.68 -17.01 -0.63
CA THR A 51 -8.12 -16.83 -1.97
C THR A 51 -7.47 -15.45 -2.05
N ILE A 52 -6.19 -15.37 -2.43
CA ILE A 52 -5.51 -14.10 -2.72
C ILE A 52 -5.32 -13.92 -4.22
N ILE A 53 -5.72 -12.75 -4.72
CA ILE A 53 -5.67 -12.36 -6.13
C ILE A 53 -4.72 -11.18 -6.25
N THR A 54 -3.75 -11.26 -7.16
CA THR A 54 -2.85 -10.15 -7.45
C THR A 54 -2.51 -10.08 -8.95
N PRO A 55 -2.43 -8.87 -9.54
CA PRO A 55 -2.06 -8.73 -10.95
C PRO A 55 -0.58 -9.01 -11.20
N SER A 56 0.27 -9.01 -10.17
CA SER A 56 1.68 -9.38 -10.33
C SER A 56 1.85 -10.89 -10.62
N ALA A 57 2.95 -11.22 -11.29
CA ALA A 57 3.43 -12.58 -11.46
C ALA A 57 3.96 -13.19 -10.14
N TYR A 58 4.10 -12.38 -9.09
CA TYR A 58 4.51 -12.81 -7.76
C TYR A 58 3.54 -12.28 -6.70
N LEU A 59 3.12 -13.17 -5.80
CA LEU A 59 2.57 -12.76 -4.52
C LEU A 59 3.65 -12.01 -3.74
N SER A 60 3.29 -10.86 -3.14
CA SER A 60 4.21 -10.02 -2.38
C SER A 60 5.45 -9.62 -3.20
N ASP A 61 5.24 -9.21 -4.44
CA ASP A 61 6.29 -8.98 -5.45
C ASP A 61 7.48 -8.15 -4.95
N TRP A 62 7.24 -7.02 -4.29
CA TRP A 62 8.32 -6.14 -3.86
C TRP A 62 9.25 -6.80 -2.82
N THR A 63 8.77 -7.84 -2.12
CA THR A 63 9.56 -8.63 -1.18
C THR A 63 10.63 -9.51 -1.83
N VAL A 64 10.70 -9.55 -3.18
CA VAL A 64 11.90 -10.06 -3.88
C VAL A 64 13.13 -9.25 -3.46
N ASN A 65 12.98 -7.93 -3.29
CA ASN A 65 14.06 -7.03 -2.87
C ASN A 65 14.47 -7.22 -1.42
N THR A 66 13.62 -7.83 -0.59
CA THR A 66 13.90 -8.16 0.81
C THR A 66 14.27 -9.63 1.02
N LEU A 67 14.30 -10.42 -0.06
CA LEU A 67 14.60 -11.85 -0.08
C LEU A 67 13.55 -12.73 0.63
N GLU A 68 12.34 -12.21 0.87
CA GLU A 68 11.29 -12.90 1.63
C GLU A 68 10.27 -13.61 0.71
N GLN A 69 10.15 -13.19 -0.55
CA GLN A 69 9.09 -13.60 -1.48
C GLN A 69 8.89 -15.11 -1.55
N HIS A 70 9.98 -15.88 -1.71
CA HIS A 70 9.92 -17.33 -1.81
C HIS A 70 9.39 -17.99 -0.53
N ALA A 71 9.83 -17.49 0.63
CA ALA A 71 9.40 -18.00 1.93
C ALA A 71 7.92 -17.69 2.19
N ILE A 72 7.47 -16.47 1.84
CA ILE A 72 6.06 -16.05 1.93
C ILE A 72 5.18 -16.96 1.08
N HIS A 73 5.52 -17.12 -0.22
CA HIS A 73 4.74 -17.97 -1.13
C HIS A 73 4.65 -19.41 -0.62
N LYS A 74 5.79 -20.01 -0.26
CA LYS A 74 5.84 -21.39 0.27
C LYS A 74 4.97 -21.54 1.51
N LYS A 75 5.02 -20.57 2.42
CA LYS A 75 4.25 -20.60 3.67
C LYS A 75 2.75 -20.53 3.39
N LEU A 76 2.28 -19.55 2.63
CA LEU A 76 0.84 -19.40 2.35
C LEU A 76 0.27 -20.58 1.55
N ALA A 77 0.99 -21.07 0.55
CA ALA A 77 0.59 -22.28 -0.18
C ALA A 77 0.53 -23.51 0.74
N GLY A 78 1.49 -23.64 1.66
CA GLY A 78 1.50 -24.71 2.68
C GLY A 78 0.37 -24.59 3.71
N MET A 79 -0.19 -23.39 3.89
CA MET A 79 -1.37 -23.14 4.74
C MET A 79 -2.69 -23.35 3.99
N GLY A 80 -2.67 -23.65 2.69
CA GLY A 80 -3.86 -23.87 1.89
C GLY A 80 -4.49 -22.61 1.30
N VAL A 81 -3.81 -21.46 1.35
CA VAL A 81 -4.26 -20.25 0.63
C VAL A 81 -4.29 -20.54 -0.87
N GLU A 82 -5.41 -20.25 -1.54
CA GLU A 82 -5.46 -20.26 -2.99
C GLU A 82 -4.80 -18.98 -3.53
N ILE A 83 -3.74 -19.13 -4.33
CA ILE A 83 -2.98 -18.00 -4.88
C ILE A 83 -3.28 -17.86 -6.36
N ILE A 84 -3.91 -16.75 -6.76
CA ILE A 84 -4.24 -16.40 -8.13
C ILE A 84 -3.33 -15.25 -8.59
N LEU A 85 -2.32 -15.59 -9.37
CA LEU A 85 -1.33 -14.65 -9.93
C LEU A 85 -1.77 -14.16 -11.32
N ASN A 86 -1.19 -13.04 -11.77
CA ASN A 86 -1.46 -12.44 -13.07
C ASN A 86 -2.95 -12.13 -13.31
N HIS A 87 -3.69 -11.82 -12.24
CA HIS A 87 -5.10 -11.45 -12.33
C HIS A 87 -5.39 -10.19 -11.53
N GLY A 88 -6.03 -9.21 -12.18
CA GLY A 88 -6.68 -8.10 -11.47
C GLY A 88 -8.08 -8.48 -11.00
N VAL A 89 -8.79 -7.50 -10.44
CA VAL A 89 -10.23 -7.60 -10.16
C VAL A 89 -11.00 -6.64 -11.07
N ALA A 90 -11.85 -7.21 -11.94
CA ALA A 90 -12.69 -6.45 -12.85
C ALA A 90 -14.00 -5.98 -12.19
N GLU A 91 -14.58 -6.81 -11.31
CA GLU A 91 -15.85 -6.57 -10.62
C GLU A 91 -15.91 -7.36 -9.32
N ILE A 92 -16.53 -6.76 -8.30
CA ILE A 92 -16.93 -7.44 -7.07
C ILE A 92 -18.46 -7.55 -7.10
N ALA A 93 -18.97 -8.76 -7.33
CA ALA A 93 -20.41 -9.04 -7.38
C ALA A 93 -20.94 -9.44 -5.98
N GLN A 94 -22.23 -9.77 -5.89
CA GLN A 94 -22.91 -10.06 -4.62
C GLN A 94 -22.35 -11.28 -3.87
N ASP A 95 -21.84 -12.30 -4.58
CA ASP A 95 -21.40 -13.59 -4.01
C ASP A 95 -20.06 -14.11 -4.60
N HIS A 96 -19.40 -13.28 -5.42
CA HIS A 96 -18.12 -13.63 -6.05
C HIS A 96 -17.34 -12.41 -6.52
N VAL A 97 -16.05 -12.60 -6.72
CA VAL A 97 -15.15 -11.67 -7.43
C VAL A 97 -14.92 -12.16 -8.85
N LYS A 98 -15.02 -11.25 -9.83
CA LYS A 98 -14.60 -11.50 -11.22
C LYS A 98 -13.16 -11.06 -11.39
N ALA A 99 -12.25 -12.02 -11.35
CA ALA A 99 -10.84 -11.80 -11.62
C ALA A 99 -10.59 -11.78 -13.13
N ASN A 100 -9.75 -10.88 -13.64
CA ASN A 100 -9.40 -10.83 -15.06
C ASN A 100 -7.91 -11.07 -15.25
N CYS A 101 -7.56 -11.99 -16.16
CA CYS A 101 -6.17 -12.21 -16.55
C CYS A 101 -5.59 -10.90 -17.11
N VAL A 102 -4.48 -10.41 -16.55
CA VAL A 102 -3.87 -9.12 -16.96
C VAL A 102 -3.35 -9.12 -18.40
N TYR A 103 -3.23 -10.28 -19.03
CA TYR A 103 -2.76 -10.44 -20.40
C TYR A 103 -3.88 -10.55 -21.44
N THR A 104 -5.04 -11.09 -21.06
CA THR A 104 -6.08 -11.51 -22.02
C THR A 104 -7.48 -11.03 -21.66
N ASP A 105 -7.65 -10.42 -20.49
CA ASP A 105 -8.94 -10.07 -19.88
C ASP A 105 -9.91 -11.25 -19.73
N ALA A 106 -9.44 -12.49 -19.85
CA ALA A 106 -10.24 -13.67 -19.59
C ALA A 106 -10.71 -13.67 -18.13
N ILE A 107 -12.02 -13.87 -17.93
CA ILE A 107 -12.66 -13.79 -16.62
C ILE A 107 -12.61 -15.14 -15.90
N ARG A 108 -12.26 -15.08 -14.62
CA ARG A 108 -12.35 -16.15 -13.64
C ARG A 108 -13.21 -15.70 -12.46
N ASN A 109 -14.31 -16.41 -12.21
CA ASN A 109 -15.16 -16.13 -11.05
C ASN A 109 -14.63 -16.85 -9.81
N CYS A 110 -14.47 -16.12 -8.71
CA CYS A 110 -13.99 -16.62 -7.42
C CYS A 110 -15.09 -16.38 -6.37
N ALA A 111 -15.78 -17.43 -5.94
CA ALA A 111 -16.88 -17.31 -4.97
C ALA A 111 -16.36 -16.86 -3.60
N CYS A 112 -17.03 -15.91 -2.97
CA CYS A 112 -16.63 -15.38 -1.66
C CYS A 112 -17.81 -14.78 -0.90
N GLU A 113 -17.68 -14.72 0.42
CA GLU A 113 -18.62 -14.10 1.35
C GLU A 113 -18.13 -12.73 1.84
N ALA A 114 -16.84 -12.43 1.63
CA ALA A 114 -16.24 -11.14 1.93
C ALA A 114 -15.01 -10.88 1.04
N VAL A 115 -14.70 -9.59 0.86
CA VAL A 115 -13.49 -9.14 0.17
C VAL A 115 -12.65 -8.26 1.09
N VAL A 116 -11.34 -8.52 1.14
CA VAL A 116 -10.34 -7.63 1.76
C VAL A 116 -9.60 -6.88 0.66
N MET A 117 -9.73 -5.56 0.64
CA MET A 117 -9.13 -4.68 -0.34
C MET A 117 -7.77 -4.19 0.15
N VAL A 118 -6.70 -4.74 -0.42
CA VAL A 118 -5.32 -4.33 -0.18
C VAL A 118 -4.82 -3.62 -1.43
N ALA A 119 -5.31 -2.40 -1.63
CA ALA A 119 -4.95 -1.57 -2.78
C ALA A 119 -3.85 -0.56 -2.39
N SER A 120 -4.16 0.73 -2.39
CA SER A 120 -3.24 1.79 -1.97
C SER A 120 -3.77 2.54 -0.75
N LYS A 121 -2.91 3.37 -0.15
CA LYS A 121 -3.27 4.32 0.90
C LYS A 121 -3.45 5.71 0.30
N LEU A 122 -4.38 6.49 0.86
CA LEU A 122 -4.46 7.93 0.62
C LEU A 122 -3.74 8.67 1.74
N GLU A 123 -3.23 9.87 1.45
CA GLU A 123 -2.72 10.74 2.50
C GLU A 123 -3.85 11.13 3.48
N ASN A 124 -3.49 11.29 4.75
CA ASN A 124 -4.32 12.04 5.70
C ASN A 124 -3.63 13.38 6.01
N ASN A 125 -4.01 14.42 5.27
CA ASN A 125 -3.36 15.74 5.32
C ASN A 125 -4.34 16.91 5.48
N GLY A 126 -5.58 16.65 5.92
CA GLY A 126 -6.61 17.68 6.08
C GLY A 126 -6.15 18.87 6.94
N VAL A 127 -5.53 18.60 8.08
CA VAL A 127 -4.99 19.66 8.97
C VAL A 127 -3.94 20.53 8.26
N TYR A 128 -3.11 19.94 7.41
CA TYR A 128 -2.12 20.70 6.65
C TYR A 128 -2.80 21.62 5.61
N LEU A 129 -3.80 21.11 4.89
CA LEU A 129 -4.57 21.90 3.93
C LEU A 129 -5.31 23.05 4.61
N ASP A 130 -5.93 22.79 5.76
CA ASP A 130 -6.62 23.81 6.56
C ASP A 130 -5.65 24.90 7.02
N LEU A 131 -4.47 24.52 7.53
CA LEU A 131 -3.42 25.48 7.91
C LEU A 131 -2.95 26.30 6.71
N LYS A 132 -2.76 25.66 5.55
CA LYS A 132 -2.34 26.34 4.32
C LYS A 132 -3.37 27.29 3.76
N SER A 133 -4.66 27.01 3.93
CA SER A 133 -5.74 27.93 3.53
C SER A 133 -5.77 29.24 4.32
N ARG A 134 -5.05 29.29 5.46
CA ARG A 134 -4.96 30.43 6.38
C ARG A 134 -3.52 30.96 6.51
N GLU A 135 -2.73 30.81 5.45
CA GLU A 135 -1.29 31.16 5.45
C GLU A 135 -1.04 32.64 5.73
N ASP A 136 -1.98 33.51 5.35
CA ASP A 136 -2.01 34.94 5.64
C ASP A 136 -2.16 35.27 7.15
N GLU A 137 -2.69 34.36 7.96
CA GLU A 137 -2.83 34.54 9.42
C GLU A 137 -1.57 34.09 10.21
N TRP A 138 -0.62 33.42 9.56
CA TRP A 138 0.48 32.76 10.25
C TRP A 138 1.41 33.73 10.99
N ALA A 139 1.69 34.89 10.38
CA ALA A 139 2.58 35.88 10.97
C ALA A 139 2.02 36.43 12.30
N ASP A 140 0.72 36.75 12.33
CA ASP A 140 0.02 37.23 13.53
C ASP A 140 -0.03 36.16 14.63
N ALA A 141 -0.09 34.88 14.25
CA ALA A 141 -0.04 33.74 15.16
C ALA A 141 1.40 33.34 15.59
N GLY A 142 2.43 33.98 15.05
CA GLY A 142 3.84 33.64 15.32
C GLY A 142 4.35 32.37 14.65
N ILE A 143 3.63 31.85 13.65
CA ILE A 143 4.02 30.66 12.87
C ILE A 143 4.95 31.09 11.72
N LYS A 144 6.16 30.54 11.67
CA LYS A 144 7.15 30.88 10.62
C LYS A 144 7.00 30.04 9.35
N SER A 145 6.69 28.75 9.50
CA SER A 145 6.44 27.86 8.37
C SER A 145 5.69 26.62 8.82
N VAL A 146 4.95 26.00 7.88
CA VAL A 146 4.32 24.69 8.05
C VAL A 146 4.79 23.79 6.91
N LYS A 147 5.22 22.57 7.25
CA LYS A 147 5.68 21.55 6.29
C LYS A 147 4.98 20.21 6.58
N LEU A 148 4.79 19.41 5.54
CA LEU A 148 4.19 18.08 5.59
C LEU A 148 5.29 17.02 5.40
N ILE A 149 5.25 15.94 6.19
CA ILE A 149 6.24 14.86 6.15
C ILE A 149 5.58 13.48 6.21
N GLY A 150 6.32 12.45 5.78
CA GLY A 150 5.92 11.05 5.88
C GLY A 150 4.68 10.70 5.07
N ASP A 151 3.90 9.74 5.56
CA ASP A 151 2.72 9.21 4.85
C ASP A 151 1.62 10.25 4.62
N ALA A 152 1.56 11.30 5.44
CA ALA A 152 0.65 12.41 5.20
C ALA A 152 1.05 13.24 3.97
N ASN A 153 2.31 13.19 3.53
CA ASN A 153 2.77 13.81 2.29
C ASN A 153 2.67 12.88 1.08
N ALA A 154 3.12 11.64 1.25
CA ALA A 154 3.06 10.59 0.24
C ALA A 154 3.26 9.24 0.95
N PRO A 155 2.26 8.33 0.96
CA PRO A 155 2.39 7.07 1.67
C PRO A 155 3.51 6.20 1.11
N GLY A 156 4.30 5.60 2.01
CA GLY A 156 5.38 4.69 1.61
C GLY A 156 5.73 3.67 2.69
N PRO A 157 6.84 2.92 2.50
CA PRO A 157 7.39 2.07 3.54
C PRO A 157 7.85 2.90 4.74
N ILE A 158 7.89 2.26 5.92
CA ILE A 158 8.26 2.91 7.20
C ILE A 158 9.59 3.68 7.11
N ALA A 159 10.55 3.16 6.34
CA ALA A 159 11.85 3.81 6.12
C ALA A 159 11.72 5.24 5.54
N TRP A 160 10.73 5.50 4.68
CA TRP A 160 10.53 6.82 4.07
C TRP A 160 9.87 7.80 5.03
N ALA A 161 8.96 7.33 5.88
CA ALA A 161 8.38 8.15 6.94
C ALA A 161 9.46 8.59 7.95
N THR A 162 10.32 7.67 8.39
CA THR A 162 11.39 7.98 9.35
C THR A 162 12.47 8.88 8.73
N TYR A 163 12.84 8.63 7.46
CA TYR A 163 13.74 9.50 6.72
C TYR A 163 13.18 10.93 6.61
N ALA A 164 11.90 11.09 6.25
CA ALA A 164 11.28 12.40 6.10
C ALA A 164 11.29 13.20 7.41
N GLY A 165 11.01 12.55 8.55
CA GLY A 165 11.12 13.18 9.87
C GLY A 165 12.55 13.60 10.21
N HIS A 166 13.53 12.73 9.97
CA HIS A 166 14.94 13.04 10.22
C HIS A 166 15.43 14.18 9.32
N ARG A 167 15.04 14.19 8.04
CA ARG A 167 15.37 15.25 7.10
C ARG A 167 14.80 16.59 7.54
N TYR A 168 13.51 16.65 7.87
CA TYR A 168 12.88 17.88 8.35
C TYR A 168 13.60 18.46 9.57
N ALA A 169 13.94 17.63 10.56
CA ALA A 169 14.63 18.08 11.75
C ALA A 169 16.06 18.61 11.47
N ARG A 170 16.76 18.08 10.45
CA ARG A 170 18.10 18.52 10.07
C ARG A 170 18.11 19.79 9.23
N GLU A 171 17.05 20.02 8.46
CA GLU A 171 16.90 21.17 7.57
C GLU A 171 16.19 22.35 8.25
N LEU A 172 15.62 22.14 9.45
CA LEU A 172 15.00 23.22 10.23
C LEU A 172 16.04 24.30 10.57
N ASP A 173 15.66 25.56 10.37
CA ASP A 173 16.53 26.74 10.49
C ASP A 173 17.75 26.75 9.53
N GLY A 174 17.75 25.86 8.52
CA GLY A 174 18.75 25.87 7.44
C GLY A 174 18.55 27.03 6.46
N ASP A 175 19.61 27.36 5.73
CA ASP A 175 19.60 28.39 4.69
C ASP A 175 18.69 27.98 3.51
N ASP A 176 18.13 28.98 2.82
CA ASP A 176 17.49 28.76 1.53
C ASP A 176 18.57 28.45 0.47
N ILE A 177 18.58 27.21 -0.01
CA ILE A 177 19.54 26.74 -1.01
C ILE A 177 19.06 26.96 -2.45
N GLY A 178 17.85 27.51 -2.66
CA GLY A 178 17.24 27.65 -3.98
C GLY A 178 17.19 26.31 -4.73
N ASP A 179 17.67 26.31 -5.98
CA ASP A 179 17.71 25.11 -6.84
C ASP A 179 18.97 24.23 -6.62
N ALA A 180 19.82 24.53 -5.62
CA ALA A 180 21.00 23.73 -5.34
C ALA A 180 20.63 22.33 -4.80
N LEU A 181 21.50 21.35 -5.03
CA LEU A 181 21.28 19.98 -4.55
C LEU A 181 21.48 19.89 -3.03
N PRO A 182 20.54 19.30 -2.27
CA PRO A 182 20.67 19.13 -0.83
C PRO A 182 21.61 17.96 -0.44
N PHE A 183 22.41 17.45 -1.38
CA PHE A 183 23.36 16.38 -1.18
C PHE A 183 24.55 16.51 -2.14
N ARG A 184 25.71 16.03 -1.70
CA ARG A 184 26.88 15.88 -2.56
C ARG A 184 26.68 14.67 -3.47
N ARG A 185 27.11 14.78 -4.74
CA ARG A 185 27.06 13.69 -5.71
C ARG A 185 28.44 13.43 -6.30
N GLU A 186 28.70 12.19 -6.65
CA GLU A 186 29.91 11.76 -7.36
C GLU A 186 29.53 11.47 -8.82
N ILE A 187 30.37 11.89 -9.76
CA ILE A 187 30.18 11.69 -11.20
C ILE A 187 31.48 11.16 -11.82
N THR A 188 31.36 10.40 -12.90
CA THR A 188 32.50 9.79 -13.59
C THR A 188 33.50 10.83 -14.10
N GLU A 189 34.80 10.58 -13.91
CA GLU A 189 35.85 11.39 -14.55
C GLU A 189 35.80 11.19 -16.07
N LEU A 190 35.93 12.28 -16.84
CA LEU A 190 36.05 12.17 -18.29
C LEU A 190 37.36 11.46 -18.66
N ALA A 191 37.31 10.60 -19.68
CA ALA A 191 38.51 9.97 -20.21
C ALA A 191 39.50 11.06 -20.69
N ARG A 192 40.80 10.86 -20.44
CA ARG A 192 41.86 11.71 -20.97
C ARG A 192 42.20 11.24 -22.38
N ASP A 193 42.32 12.18 -23.32
CA ASP A 193 42.75 11.94 -24.71
C ASP A 193 44.15 11.31 -24.80
#